data_AF-A0A961RF35-F1
#
_entry.id   AF-A0A961RF35-F1
#
_cell.length_a   1.000
_cell.length_b   1.000
_cell.length_c   1.000
_cell.angle_alpha   90.00
_cell.angle_beta   90.00
_cell.angle_gamma   90.00
#
_symmetry.space_group_name_H-M   'P 1'
#
loop_
_entity.id
_entity.type
_entity.pdbx_description
1 polymer ?
#
loop_
_entity_poly.entity_id
_entity_poly.type
_entity_poly.pdbx_seq_one_letter_code
_entity_poly.pdbx_strand_id
1 'polypeptide(L)' 'NGVNMTKLESYQLGGAFTATQFYADIEGHPDETPVNNALEELQFFCDKFRILGIYPKDGER' A
#
# COMPACT_ATOMS: atom_id res chain seq x y z
N ASN A 1 4.30 2.22 12.19
CA ASN A 1 2.88 2.45 12.58
C ASN A 1 2.08 1.20 12.95
N GLY A 2 2.68 0.00 13.09
CA GLY A 2 1.91 -1.20 13.50
C GLY A 2 0.85 -1.68 12.49
N VAL A 3 0.95 -1.27 11.23
CA VAL A 3 0.04 -1.65 10.15
C VAL A 3 0.43 -3.03 9.64
N ASN A 4 -0.53 -3.95 9.62
CA ASN A 4 -0.30 -5.30 9.10
C ASN A 4 -0.37 -5.30 7.58
N MET A 5 0.57 -5.97 6.92
CA MET A 5 0.62 -6.11 5.46
C MET A 5 0.35 -7.56 5.09
N THR A 6 -0.70 -7.81 4.33
CA THR A 6 -1.16 -9.15 3.97
C THR A 6 -0.68 -9.58 2.59
N LYS A 7 -0.31 -8.62 1.74
CA LYS A 7 0.21 -8.87 0.40
C LYS A 7 1.26 -7.85 -0.01
N LEU A 8 2.31 -8.31 -0.68
CA LEU A 8 3.32 -7.47 -1.33
C LEU A 8 3.89 -8.17 -2.57
N GLU A 9 3.67 -7.59 -3.74
CA GLU A 9 4.16 -8.09 -5.03
C GLU A 9 4.95 -7.00 -5.75
N SER A 10 6.10 -7.36 -6.32
CA SER A 10 6.94 -6.44 -7.10
C SER A 10 6.83 -6.70 -8.60
N TYR A 11 6.79 -5.62 -9.38
CA TYR A 11 6.70 -5.64 -10.83
C TYR A 11 7.74 -4.68 -11.41
N GLN A 12 8.65 -5.19 -12.24
CA GLN A 12 9.63 -4.37 -12.95
C GLN A 12 8.96 -3.71 -14.16
N LEU A 13 9.04 -2.39 -14.28
CA LEU A 13 8.43 -1.66 -15.39
C LEU A 13 9.30 -1.73 -16.64
N GLY A 14 8.74 -2.29 -17.73
CA GLY A 14 9.29 -2.15 -19.09
C GLY A 14 10.68 -2.75 -19.33
N GLY A 15 11.17 -3.66 -18.47
CA GLY A 15 12.50 -4.26 -18.58
C GLY A 15 13.66 -3.32 -18.24
N ALA A 16 13.37 -2.05 -17.89
CA ALA A 16 14.36 -1.11 -17.38
C ALA A 16 14.52 -1.36 -15.88
N PHE A 17 15.73 -1.66 -15.44
CA PHE A 17 16.09 -1.95 -14.04
C PHE A 17 15.94 -0.76 -13.08
N THR A 18 15.38 0.35 -13.52
CA THR A 18 15.39 1.65 -12.83
C THR A 18 14.12 1.95 -12.03
N ALA A 19 13.02 1.23 -12.25
CA ALA A 19 11.77 1.46 -11.50
C ALA A 19 11.05 0.15 -11.17
N THR A 20 10.89 -0.12 -9.88
CA THR A 20 10.08 -1.23 -9.35
C THR A 20 8.74 -0.68 -8.87
N GLN A 21 7.65 -1.21 -9.40
CA GLN A 21 6.31 -0.94 -8.89
C GLN A 21 5.91 -2.04 -7.90
N PHE A 22 5.20 -1.66 -6.85
CA PHE A 22 4.64 -2.60 -5.88
C PHE A 22 3.11 -2.58 -5.90
N TYR A 23 2.52 -3.76 -5.75
CA TYR A 23 1.13 -3.95 -5.38
C TYR A 23 1.10 -4.49 -3.95
N ALA A 24 0.33 -3.86 -3.06
CA ALA A 24 0.28 -4.25 -1.66
C ALA A 24 -1.14 -4.17 -1.10
N ASP A 25 -1.47 -5.09 -0.21
CA ASP A 25 -2.68 -5.07 0.61
C ASP A 25 -2.28 -4.92 2.09
N ILE A 26 -3.00 -4.10 2.83
CA ILE A 26 -2.81 -3.86 4.26
C ILE A 26 -4.13 -4.02 5.02
N GLU A 27 -4.06 -4.27 6.31
CA GLU A 27 -5.22 -4.24 7.20
C GLU A 27 -5.34 -2.86 7.87
N GLY A 28 -6.52 -2.26 7.76
CA GLY A 28 -6.89 -0.97 8.37
C GLY A 28 -7.47 0.01 7.35
N HIS A 29 -8.07 1.08 7.86
CA HIS A 29 -8.66 2.16 7.04
C HIS A 29 -7.74 3.40 6.98
N PRO A 30 -7.64 4.15 5.87
CA PRO A 30 -6.83 5.39 5.78
C PRO A 30 -7.20 6.50 6.77
N ASP A 31 -8.40 6.43 7.37
CA ASP A 31 -8.87 7.36 8.41
C ASP A 31 -8.35 6.98 9.81
N GLU A 32 -7.83 5.76 9.99
CA GLU A 32 -7.16 5.36 11.21
C GLU A 32 -5.76 5.98 11.25
N THR A 33 -5.44 6.69 12.34
CA THR A 33 -4.14 7.34 12.55
C THR A 33 -2.92 6.47 12.20
N PRO A 34 -2.80 5.18 12.61
CA PRO A 34 -1.65 4.37 12.24
C PRO A 34 -1.51 4.16 10.73
N VAL A 35 -2.62 3.94 10.01
CA VAL A 35 -2.59 3.77 8.56
C VAL A 35 -2.27 5.10 7.89
N ASN A 36 -2.93 6.18 8.31
CA ASN A 36 -2.71 7.52 7.76
C ASN A 36 -1.22 7.92 7.81
N ASN A 37 -0.60 7.81 8.98
CA ASN A 37 0.83 8.11 9.16
C ASN A 37 1.73 7.24 8.28
N ALA A 38 1.40 5.96 8.10
CA ALA A 38 2.17 5.07 7.23
C ALA A 38 2.04 5.45 5.75
N LEU A 39 0.85 5.86 5.32
CA LEU A 39 0.59 6.29 3.94
C LEU A 39 1.25 7.64 3.63
N GLU A 40 1.29 8.57 4.60
CA GLU A 40 2.01 9.84 4.46
C GLU A 40 3.52 9.59 4.30
N GLU A 41 4.10 8.75 5.15
CA GLU A 41 5.52 8.38 5.06
C GLU A 41 5.82 7.66 3.73
N LEU A 42 4.94 6.77 3.28
CA LEU A 42 5.10 6.06 2.01
C LEU A 42 5.08 7.02 0.81
N GLN A 43 4.22 8.04 0.82
CA GLN A 43 4.16 9.07 -0.23
C GLN A 43 5.46 9.88 -0.33
N PHE A 44 6.20 10.03 0.77
CA PHE A 44 7.51 10.69 0.73
C PHE A 44 8.58 9.85 0.01
N PHE A 45 8.52 8.52 0.12
CA PHE A 45 9.51 7.62 -0.48
C PHE A 45 9.18 7.15 -1.90
N CYS A 46 7.95 7.38 -2.37
CA CYS A 46 7.47 6.89 -3.65
C CYS A 46 7.22 8.03 -4.63
N ASP A 47 7.73 7.92 -5.86
CA ASP A 47 7.40 8.88 -6.94
C ASP A 47 5.91 8.88 -7.29
N LYS A 48 5.26 7.72 -7.17
CA LYS A 48 3.83 7.54 -7.45
C LYS A 48 3.21 6.63 -6.39
N PHE A 49 2.09 7.06 -5.85
CA PHE A 49 1.28 6.30 -4.90
C PHE A 49 -0.20 6.38 -5.31
N ARG A 50 -0.90 5.24 -5.26
CA ARG A 50 -2.32 5.17 -5.58
C ARG A 50 -3.02 4.11 -4.76
N ILE A 51 -4.07 4.50 -4.05
CA ILE A 51 -5.02 3.58 -3.42
C ILE A 51 -5.95 3.06 -4.51
N LEU A 52 -6.01 1.74 -4.67
CA LEU A 52 -6.85 1.08 -5.68
C LEU A 52 -8.28 0.82 -5.18
N GLY A 53 -8.45 0.64 -3.89
CA GLY A 53 -9.75 0.45 -3.26
C GLY A 53 -9.62 0.26 -1.75
N ILE A 54 -10.76 0.38 -1.08
CA ILE A 54 -10.94 0.09 0.34
C ILE A 54 -12.18 -0.78 0.42
N TYR A 55 -12.09 -1.92 1.09
CA TYR A 55 -13.18 -2.90 1.13
C TYR A 55 -13.24 -3.59 2.50
N PRO A 56 -14.44 -4.04 2.94
CA PRO A 56 -14.58 -4.81 4.18
C PRO A 56 -13.77 -6.10 4.13
N LYS A 57 -13.21 -6.50 5.28
CA LYS A 57 -12.50 -7.77 5.40
C LYS A 57 -13.47 -8.94 5.25
N ASP A 58 -12.99 -10.05 4.67
CA ASP A 58 -13.79 -11.27 4.58
C ASP A 58 -14.14 -11.79 5.98
N GLY A 59 -15.43 -12.07 6.21
CA GLY A 59 -15.98 -12.40 7.54
C GLY A 59 -16.67 -11.24 8.29
N GLU A 60 -16.58 -10.00 7.79
CA GLU A 60 -17.37 -8.86 8.29
C GLU A 60 -18.61 -8.56 7.41
N ARG A 61 -18.95 -9.48 6.50
CA ARG A 61 -20.11 -9.39 5.59
C ARG A 61 -21.38 -9.98 6.19
#